data_AF-A0A7V9LJ55-F1
#
_entry.id   AF-A0A7V9LJ55-F1
#
_cell.length_a   1.000
_cell.length_b   1.000
_cell.length_c   1.000
_cell.angle_alpha   90.00
_cell.angle_beta   90.00
_cell.angle_gamma   90.00
#
_symmetry.space_group_name_H-M   'P 1'
#
loop_
_entity.id
_entity.type
_entity.pdbx_description
1 polymer ?
#
loop_
_entity_poly.entity_id
_entity_poly.type
_entity_poly.pdbx_seq_one_letter_code
_entity_poly.pdbx_strand_id
1 'polypeptide(L)' 'MKRFASVFTCAGALALSVALVGCSTVQPWQKGNLAKSEMSFDHDPLQTRFEEHTYFSKEGASGGMSVGGGGCGCN' A
#
# COMPACT_ATOMS: atom_id res chain seq x y z
N MET A 1 -41.24 15.85 5.05
CA MET A 1 -40.45 14.67 5.48
C MET A 1 -39.84 13.89 4.31
N LYS A 2 -40.61 13.43 3.32
CA LYS A 2 -40.09 12.66 2.15
C LYS A 2 -39.06 13.41 1.28
N ARG A 3 -39.25 14.73 1.11
CA ARG A 3 -38.32 15.60 0.36
C ARG A 3 -36.95 15.73 1.03
N PHE A 4 -36.90 15.79 2.36
CA PHE A 4 -35.64 15.84 3.10
C PHE A 4 -34.90 14.51 3.01
N ALA A 5 -35.61 13.38 3.15
CA ALA A 5 -35.02 12.05 2.96
C ALA A 5 -34.44 11.85 1.54
N SER A 6 -35.15 12.26 0.48
CA SER A 6 -34.63 12.24 -0.89
C SER A 6 -33.37 13.09 -1.08
N VAL A 7 -33.31 14.29 -0.48
CA VAL A 7 -32.13 15.16 -0.58
C VAL A 7 -30.92 14.52 0.11
N PHE A 8 -31.10 13.89 1.28
CA PHE A 8 -30.03 13.18 1.98
C PHE A 8 -29.53 11.95 1.20
N THR A 9 -30.42 11.17 0.58
CA THR A 9 -30.03 10.03 -0.26
C THR A 9 -29.25 10.47 -1.49
N CYS A 10 -29.67 11.55 -2.17
CA CYS A 10 -28.95 12.09 -3.32
C CYS A 10 -27.57 12.64 -2.94
N ALA A 11 -27.45 13.32 -1.79
CA ALA A 11 -26.17 13.84 -1.30
C ALA A 11 -25.18 12.71 -0.98
N GLY A 12 -25.64 11.62 -0.36
CA GLY A 12 -24.81 10.44 -0.10
C GLY A 12 -24.33 9.74 -1.38
N ALA A 13 -25.21 9.61 -2.38
CA ALA A 13 -24.84 9.02 -3.66
C ALA A 13 -23.79 9.87 -4.42
N LEU A 14 -23.90 11.20 -4.34
CA LEU A 14 -22.94 12.13 -4.95
C LEU A 14 -21.59 12.11 -4.23
N ALA A 15 -21.57 12.03 -2.90
CA ALA A 15 -20.34 11.91 -2.14
C ALA A 15 -19.58 10.61 -2.45
N LEU A 16 -20.33 9.51 -2.60
CA LEU A 16 -19.74 8.21 -2.94
C LEU A 16 -19.11 8.22 -4.34
N SER A 17 -19.76 8.82 -5.34
CA SER A 17 -19.22 8.87 -6.71
C SER A 17 -17.91 9.67 -6.83
N VAL A 18 -17.76 10.74 -6.04
CA VAL A 18 -16.52 11.54 -5.99
C VAL A 18 -15.35 10.75 -5.39
N ALA A 19 -15.60 9.85 -4.45
CA ALA A 19 -14.55 9.04 -3.82
C ALA A 19 -13.89 8.04 -4.79
N LEU A 20 -14.54 7.69 -5.91
CA LEU A 20 -14.00 6.74 -6.89
C LEU A 20 -13.12 7.38 -7.99
N VAL A 21 -12.96 8.71 -8.00
CA VAL A 21 -12.26 9.45 -9.08
C VAL A 21 -10.72 9.27 -9.05
N GLY A 22 -10.17 8.60 -8.04
CA GLY A 22 -8.71 8.44 -7.88
C GLY A 22 -8.04 7.39 -8.77
N CYS A 23 -8.80 6.54 -9.47
CA CYS A 23 -8.22 5.47 -10.28
C CYS A 23 -7.80 6.02 -11.66
N SER A 24 -6.48 6.20 -11.88
CA SER A 24 -5.93 6.62 -13.17
C SER A 24 -4.93 5.58 -13.68
N THR A 25 -4.97 5.29 -14.98
CA THR A 25 -4.02 4.39 -15.62
C THR A 25 -2.74 5.16 -15.94
N VAL A 26 -1.62 4.73 -15.35
CA VAL A 26 -0.31 5.35 -15.56
C VAL A 26 0.35 4.72 -16.78
N GLN A 27 0.84 5.54 -17.70
CA GLN A 27 1.52 5.06 -18.90
C GLN A 27 2.89 4.45 -18.53
N PRO A 28 3.35 3.39 -19.23
CA PRO A 28 4.57 2.68 -18.84
C PRO A 28 5.81 3.56 -18.66
N TRP A 29 5.99 4.59 -19.48
CA TRP A 29 7.13 5.51 -19.42
C TRP A 29 7.05 6.53 -18.27
N GLN A 30 5.85 6.77 -17.70
CA GLN A 30 5.70 7.63 -16.52
C GLN A 30 6.18 6.94 -15.23
N LYS A 31 6.33 5.60 -15.25
CA LYS A 31 6.80 4.83 -14.09
C LYS A 31 8.21 5.21 -13.65
N GLY A 32 9.08 5.64 -14.57
CA GLY A 32 10.43 6.11 -14.20
C GLY A 32 10.40 7.29 -13.22
N ASN A 33 9.42 8.18 -13.34
CA ASN A 33 9.27 9.31 -12.41
C ASN A 33 8.74 8.90 -11.03
N LEU A 34 8.06 7.75 -10.95
CA LEU A 34 7.43 7.20 -9.75
C LEU A 34 8.29 6.11 -9.07
N ALA A 35 9.39 5.70 -9.69
CA ALA A 35 10.28 4.63 -9.23
C ALA A 35 11.69 5.16 -8.90
N LYS A 36 11.77 6.37 -8.35
CA LYS A 36 13.07 6.93 -7.92
C LYS A 36 13.61 6.14 -6.73
N SER A 37 14.93 6.01 -6.62
CA SER A 37 15.57 5.23 -5.56
C SER A 37 15.23 5.76 -4.16
N GLU A 38 15.00 7.07 -4.03
CA GLU A 38 14.65 7.73 -2.78
C GLU A 38 13.18 7.48 -2.36
N MET A 39 12.35 6.95 -3.27
CA MET A 39 10.96 6.55 -3.00
C MET A 39 10.85 5.06 -2.67
N SER A 40 11.97 4.33 -2.62
CA SER A 40 12.01 2.93 -2.20
C SER A 40 11.60 2.80 -0.73
N PHE A 41 10.83 1.76 -0.41
CA PHE A 41 10.49 1.42 0.98
C PHE A 41 11.73 0.99 1.79
N ASP A 42 12.72 0.44 1.10
CA ASP A 42 14.02 0.09 1.64
C ASP A 42 15.04 1.08 1.04
N HIS A 43 15.31 2.15 1.79
CA HIS A 43 16.28 3.17 1.41
C HIS A 43 17.71 2.80 1.86
N ASP A 44 17.83 2.04 2.95
CA ASP A 44 19.09 1.52 3.47
C ASP A 44 19.00 -0.01 3.64
N PRO A 45 19.57 -0.78 2.70
CA PRO A 45 19.49 -2.22 2.76
C PRO A 45 20.22 -2.78 3.97
N LEU A 46 21.23 -2.09 4.53
CA LEU A 46 21.91 -2.59 5.72
C LEU A 46 21.00 -2.52 6.95
N GLN A 47 20.27 -1.41 7.09
CA GLN A 47 19.30 -1.24 8.16
C GLN A 47 18.16 -2.26 8.04
N THR A 48 17.58 -2.43 6.84
CA THR A 48 16.50 -3.40 6.63
C THR A 48 16.93 -4.83 6.98
N ARG A 49 18.16 -5.24 6.61
CA ARG A 49 18.68 -6.58 6.98
C ARG A 49 18.90 -6.74 8.47
N PHE A 50 19.32 -5.69 9.17
CA PHE A 50 19.48 -5.72 10.62
C PHE A 50 18.14 -5.84 11.35
N GLU A 51 17.12 -5.12 10.89
CA GLU A 51 15.76 -5.20 11.41
C GLU A 51 15.17 -6.59 11.14
N GLU A 52 15.26 -7.10 9.91
CA GLU A 52 14.83 -8.46 9.54
C GLU A 52 15.45 -9.52 10.45
N HIS A 53 16.76 -9.44 10.70
CA HIS A 53 17.47 -10.37 11.59
C HIS A 53 16.92 -10.33 13.03
N THR A 54 16.62 -9.12 13.51
CA THR A 54 16.05 -8.91 14.85
C THR A 54 14.64 -9.47 14.94
N TYR A 55 13.77 -9.19 13.96
CA TYR A 55 12.39 -9.69 13.92
C TYR A 55 12.34 -11.21 13.76
N PHE A 56 13.20 -11.78 12.90
CA PHE A 56 13.32 -13.22 12.74
C PHE A 56 13.70 -13.90 14.07
N SER A 57 14.68 -13.33 14.78
CA SER A 57 15.17 -13.90 16.05
C SER A 57 14.17 -13.77 17.19
N LYS A 58 13.40 -12.68 17.23
CA LYS A 58 12.47 -12.39 18.33
C LYS A 58 11.09 -13.00 18.12
N GLU A 59 10.60 -13.03 16.89
CA GLU A 59 9.20 -13.35 16.60
C GLU A 59 9.06 -14.66 15.81
N GLY A 60 10.17 -15.29 15.41
CA GLY A 60 10.14 -16.48 14.55
C GLY A 60 9.42 -16.21 13.23
N ALA A 61 9.43 -14.95 12.76
CA ALA A 61 8.63 -14.47 11.66
C ALA A 61 8.96 -15.22 10.37
N SER A 62 8.11 -16.18 10.01
CA SER A 62 8.19 -16.93 8.77
C SER A 62 7.63 -16.06 7.63
N GLY A 63 8.51 -15.54 6.77
CA GLY A 63 8.06 -14.89 5.52
C GLY A 63 8.72 -13.58 5.10
N GLY A 64 9.59 -12.96 5.90
CA GLY A 64 10.30 -11.71 5.54
C GLY A 64 9.36 -10.50 5.34
N MET A 65 9.94 -9.31 5.20
CA MET A 65 9.20 -8.04 5.13
C MET A 65 8.76 -7.63 3.71
N SER A 66 9.02 -8.47 2.70
CA SER A 66 8.78 -8.13 1.29
C SER A 66 7.43 -8.62 0.76
N VAL A 67 6.90 -7.93 -0.25
CA VAL A 67 5.57 -8.16 -0.87
C VAL A 67 5.46 -9.50 -1.62
N GLY A 68 6.53 -10.29 -1.67
CA GLY A 68 6.61 -11.64 -2.25
C GLY A 68 6.98 -12.70 -1.22
N GLY A 69 6.58 -12.51 0.04
CA GLY A 69 6.90 -13.38 1.16
C GLY A 69 6.71 -14.87 0.86
N GLY A 70 7.71 -15.66 1.25
CA GLY A 70 7.73 -17.11 1.07
C GLY A 70 8.65 -17.75 2.09
N GLY A 71 8.21 -17.80 3.35
CA GLY A 71 8.94 -18.46 4.42
C GLY A 71 8.88 -19.98 4.32
N CYS A 72 10.04 -20.63 4.53
CA CYS A 72 10.14 -21.86 5.32
C CYS A 72 11.25 -21.80 6.38
N GLY A 73 12.03 -20.70 6.46
CA GLY A 73 12.97 -20.47 7.56
C GLY A 73 14.18 -21.40 7.60
N CYS A 74 14.35 -22.30 6.64
CA CYS A 74 15.59 -23.05 6.45
C CYS A 74 16.52 -22.25 5.53
N ASN A 75 17.68 -21.82 6.06
CA ASN A 75 18.83 -21.49 5.21
C ASN A 75 19.16 -22.65 4.28
#